data_AF-X1RX28-F1
#
_entry.id   AF-X1RX28-F1
#
_cell.length_a   1.000
_cell.length_b   1.000
_cell.length_c   1.000
_cell.angle_alpha   90.00
_cell.angle_beta   90.00
_cell.angle_gamma   90.00
#
_symmetry.space_group_name_H-M   'P 1'
#
loop_
_entity.id
_entity.type
_entity.pdbx_description
1 polymer ?
#
loop_
_entity_poly.entity_id
_entity_poly.type
_entity_poly.pdbx_seq_one_letter_code
_entity_poly.pdbx_strand_id
1 'polypeptide(L)'
;MTMPPLPRVKPPEEITKQVPLAYNVLGTERIKIAELCPLTGIMTSVTFAFPDGCDSLVHVAFGHGDKWVAPSEMNTFISLNNVSPVFPTSEPVIKNEHLWAEIRNGDILPHFISVIATIIGRGS
;
A
#
# COMPACT_ATOMS: atom_id res chain seq x y z
N MET A 1 -38.24 8.10 -40.49
CA MET A 1 -37.12 7.17 -40.24
C MET A 1 -36.61 7.44 -38.84
N THR A 2 -36.80 6.50 -37.91
CA THR A 2 -36.31 6.62 -36.53
C THR A 2 -34.82 6.29 -36.49
N MET A 3 -33.99 7.20 -35.98
CA MET A 3 -32.57 6.96 -35.79
C MET A 3 -32.36 5.75 -34.86
N PRO A 4 -31.40 4.85 -35.17
CA PRO A 4 -31.03 3.78 -34.26
C PRO A 4 -30.45 4.37 -32.96
N PRO A 5 -30.64 3.71 -31.81
CA PRO A 5 -30.05 4.15 -30.56
C PRO A 5 -28.53 4.13 -30.67
N LEU A 6 -27.88 5.19 -30.18
CA LEU A 6 -26.42 5.24 -30.11
C LEU A 6 -25.90 4.03 -29.30
N PRO A 7 -24.78 3.41 -29.71
CA PRO A 7 -24.16 2.36 -28.92
C PRO A 7 -23.86 2.88 -27.52
N ARG A 8 -24.32 2.18 -26.47
CA ARG A 8 -23.89 2.47 -25.10
C ARG A 8 -22.40 2.19 -25.02
N VAL A 9 -21.58 3.23 -24.87
CA VAL A 9 -20.18 3.08 -24.49
C VAL A 9 -20.18 2.44 -23.09
N LYS A 10 -19.72 1.19 -22.97
CA LYS A 10 -19.50 0.54 -21.67
C LYS A 10 -18.54 1.45 -20.89
N PRO A 11 -18.87 1.86 -19.65
CA PRO A 11 -17.92 2.60 -18.83
C PRO A 11 -16.59 1.83 -18.79
N PRO A 12 -15.44 2.50 -18.84
CA PRO A 12 -14.15 1.86 -18.67
C PRO A 12 -14.20 0.95 -17.44
N GLU A 13 -13.87 -0.32 -17.60
CA GLU A 13 -13.99 -1.30 -16.53
C GLU A 13 -12.95 -0.98 -15.45
N GLU A 14 -13.43 -0.56 -14.28
CA GLU A 14 -12.57 -0.33 -13.12
C GLU A 14 -12.16 -1.68 -12.53
N ILE A 15 -10.86 -1.88 -12.42
CA ILE A 15 -10.23 -3.08 -11.88
C ILE A 15 -9.65 -2.71 -10.52
N THR A 16 -9.90 -3.56 -9.52
CA THR A 16 -9.22 -3.49 -8.23
C THR A 16 -7.99 -4.39 -8.25
N LYS A 17 -6.85 -3.88 -7.81
CA LYS A 17 -5.62 -4.64 -7.58
C LYS A 17 -5.09 -4.40 -6.18
N GLN A 18 -4.46 -5.43 -5.64
CA GLN A 18 -3.74 -5.36 -4.38
C GLN A 18 -2.25 -5.55 -4.66
N VAL A 19 -1.43 -4.71 -4.05
CA VAL A 19 0.03 -4.80 -4.12
C VAL A 19 0.54 -5.15 -2.72
N PRO A 20 0.91 -6.40 -2.48
CA PRO A 20 1.50 -6.82 -1.21
C PRO A 20 2.99 -6.50 -1.20
N LEU A 21 3.42 -5.70 -0.23
CA LEU A 21 4.80 -5.50 0.14
C LEU A 21 5.04 -6.24 1.47
N ALA A 22 5.60 -7.44 1.40
CA ALA A 22 5.82 -8.28 2.57
C ALA A 22 7.29 -8.64 2.73
N TYR A 23 7.82 -8.53 3.95
CA TYR A 23 9.22 -8.82 4.22
C TYR A 23 9.42 -9.33 5.64
N ASN A 24 10.37 -10.26 5.78
CA ASN A 24 10.86 -10.72 7.08
C ASN A 24 12.05 -9.86 7.50
N VAL A 25 11.81 -8.81 8.27
CA VAL A 25 12.85 -7.89 8.73
C VAL A 25 13.63 -8.52 9.88
N LEU A 26 14.96 -8.56 9.76
CA LEU A 26 15.82 -9.12 10.80
C LEU A 26 15.87 -8.20 12.03
N GLY A 27 16.39 -8.71 13.15
CA GLY A 27 16.58 -7.92 14.35
C GLY A 27 17.47 -6.70 14.10
N THR A 28 17.08 -5.54 14.64
CA THR A 28 17.78 -4.24 14.53
C THR A 28 17.94 -3.71 13.09
N GLU A 29 17.28 -4.33 12.12
CA GLU A 29 17.39 -3.98 10.71
C GLU A 29 16.43 -2.85 10.32
N ARG A 30 16.89 -2.02 9.37
CA ARG A 30 16.05 -1.06 8.66
C ARG A 30 16.09 -1.37 7.18
N ILE A 31 14.91 -1.58 6.59
CA ILE A 31 14.77 -1.87 5.17
C ILE A 31 13.70 -1.00 4.52
N LYS A 32 13.89 -0.71 3.24
CA LYS A 32 12.88 -0.11 2.38
C LYS A 32 12.61 -1.07 1.22
N ILE A 33 11.42 -1.64 1.19
CA ILE A 33 10.96 -2.50 0.10
C ILE A 33 10.12 -1.67 -0.86
N ALA A 34 10.17 -2.01 -2.15
CA ALA A 34 9.41 -1.32 -3.17
C ALA A 34 8.88 -2.28 -4.22
N GLU A 35 7.66 -2.04 -4.67
CA GLU A 35 6.98 -2.79 -5.73
C GLU A 35 6.41 -1.82 -6.77
N LEU A 36 6.29 -2.29 -8.01
CA LEU A 36 5.74 -1.48 -9.08
C LEU A 36 4.21 -1.48 -9.03
N CYS A 37 3.62 -0.30 -9.14
CA CYS A 37 2.18 -0.14 -9.21
C CYS A 37 1.64 -0.79 -10.50
N PRO A 38 0.66 -1.72 -10.43
CA PRO A 38 0.21 -2.48 -11.59
C PRO A 38 -0.69 -1.68 -12.54
N LEU A 39 -1.30 -0.58 -12.06
CA LEU A 39 -2.28 0.19 -12.82
C LEU A 39 -2.30 1.67 -12.44
N THR A 40 -2.80 2.51 -13.34
CA THR A 40 -3.04 3.93 -13.08
C THR A 40 -4.45 4.10 -12.52
N GLY A 41 -4.57 4.77 -11.38
CA GLY A 41 -5.83 4.86 -10.66
C GLY A 41 -5.74 5.63 -9.34
N ILE A 42 -6.58 5.23 -8.39
CA ILE A 42 -6.62 5.78 -7.04
C ILE A 42 -6.33 4.65 -6.06
N MET A 43 -5.36 4.86 -5.19
CA MET A 43 -5.16 4.02 -4.02
C MET A 43 -6.22 4.36 -2.98
N THR A 44 -7.02 3.37 -2.61
CA THR A 44 -8.20 3.55 -1.74
C THR A 44 -7.90 3.21 -0.28
N SER A 45 -6.96 2.31 -0.05
CA SER A 45 -6.55 1.94 1.31
C SER A 45 -5.18 1.30 1.35
N VAL A 46 -4.51 1.45 2.49
CA VAL A 46 -3.28 0.74 2.84
C VAL A 46 -3.55 -0.04 4.12
N THR A 47 -3.37 -1.37 4.07
CA THR A 47 -3.48 -2.24 5.24
C THR A 47 -2.07 -2.57 5.72
N PHE A 48 -1.81 -2.39 7.00
CA PHE A 48 -0.58 -2.86 7.63
C PHE A 48 -0.94 -4.10 8.44
N ALA A 49 -0.13 -5.15 8.40
CA ALA A 49 -0.29 -6.33 9.22
C ALA A 49 0.91 -6.46 10.16
N PHE A 50 0.64 -6.33 11.46
CA PHE A 50 1.62 -6.53 12.53
C PHE A 50 1.33 -7.86 13.24
N PRO A 51 2.23 -8.85 13.18
CA PRO A 51 2.07 -10.07 13.94
C PRO A 51 2.17 -9.80 15.45
N ASP A 52 1.83 -10.81 16.25
CA ASP A 52 2.07 -10.75 17.68
C ASP A 52 3.57 -10.72 17.99
N GLY A 53 3.96 -9.96 19.02
CA GLY A 53 5.35 -9.72 19.40
C GLY A 53 5.98 -8.46 18.81
N CYS A 54 5.26 -7.69 17.98
CA CYS A 54 5.72 -6.41 17.41
C CYS A 54 5.58 -5.19 18.36
N ASP A 55 5.34 -5.42 19.65
CA ASP A 55 4.88 -4.47 20.69
C ASP A 55 5.59 -3.11 20.74
N SER A 56 5.19 -2.21 19.85
CA SER A 56 5.84 -0.91 19.60
C SER A 56 7.31 -1.00 19.16
N LEU A 57 7.77 -2.18 18.74
CA LEU A 57 9.16 -2.44 18.36
C LEU A 57 9.39 -2.31 16.86
N VAL A 58 8.35 -2.53 16.06
CA VAL A 58 8.45 -2.44 14.59
C VAL A 58 7.77 -1.18 14.10
N HIS A 59 8.54 -0.33 13.42
CA HIS A 59 8.10 0.93 12.85
C HIS A 59 7.88 0.76 11.36
N VAL A 60 6.66 1.01 10.88
CA VAL A 60 6.31 0.85 9.47
C VAL A 60 5.72 2.15 8.93
N ALA A 61 6.16 2.52 7.73
CA ALA A 61 5.59 3.61 6.96
C ALA A 61 5.41 3.16 5.51
N PHE A 62 4.45 3.76 4.82
CA PHE A 62 4.13 3.47 3.43
C PHE A 62 3.98 4.76 2.63
N GLY A 63 4.41 4.70 1.37
CA GLY A 63 4.26 5.77 0.42
C GLY A 63 4.43 5.32 -1.02
N HIS A 64 4.43 6.29 -1.93
CA HIS A 64 4.63 6.06 -3.35
C HIS A 64 5.39 7.23 -3.96
N GLY A 65 6.31 6.96 -4.89
CA GLY A 65 7.24 7.96 -5.39
C GLY A 65 7.97 8.66 -4.21
N ASP A 66 7.86 9.99 -4.15
CA ASP A 66 8.44 10.80 -3.07
C ASP A 66 7.43 11.15 -1.95
N LYS A 67 6.21 10.61 -2.00
CA LYS A 67 5.10 10.96 -1.11
C LYS A 67 4.88 9.94 0.00
N TRP A 68 4.72 10.45 1.22
CA TRP A 68 4.28 9.67 2.39
C TRP A 68 2.75 9.60 2.41
N VAL A 69 2.20 8.40 2.62
CA VAL A 69 0.76 8.18 2.59
C VAL A 69 0.25 7.72 3.94
N ALA A 70 0.90 6.73 4.53
CA ALA A 70 0.47 6.17 5.81
C ALA A 70 1.69 5.81 6.67
N PRO A 71 1.91 6.51 7.80
CA PRO A 71 1.16 7.70 8.24
C PRO A 71 1.37 8.89 7.28
N SER A 72 0.39 9.81 7.22
CA SER A 72 0.38 10.93 6.28
C SER A 72 1.41 12.03 6.59
N GLU A 73 1.99 11.98 7.79
CA GLU A 73 3.05 12.89 8.23
C GLU A 73 4.42 12.36 7.80
N MET A 74 5.27 13.27 7.30
CA MET A 74 6.62 12.92 6.86
C MET A 74 7.48 12.47 8.05
N ASN A 75 8.24 11.39 7.87
CA ASN A 75 9.10 10.78 8.90
C ASN A 75 8.35 10.22 10.12
N THR A 76 7.04 10.02 10.02
CA THR A 76 6.24 9.38 11.06
C THR A 76 6.09 7.89 10.76
N PHE A 77 6.03 7.05 11.80
CA PHE A 77 5.90 5.60 11.66
C PHE A 77 4.77 5.08 12.53
N ILE A 78 4.12 4.01 12.08
CA ILE A 78 3.13 3.27 12.85
C ILE A 78 3.82 2.06 13.49
N SER A 79 3.56 1.85 14.77
CA SER A 79 4.05 0.70 15.52
C SER A 79 2.93 0.15 16.36
N LEU A 80 2.55 -1.10 16.08
CA LEU A 80 1.42 -1.76 16.71
C LEU A 80 1.75 -3.22 16.98
N ASN A 81 0.94 -3.86 17.82
CA ASN A 81 1.06 -5.27 18.17
C ASN A 81 -0.19 -6.05 17.79
N ASN A 82 -0.03 -7.22 17.17
CA ASN A 82 -1.12 -8.17 16.90
C ASN A 82 -2.38 -7.51 16.32
N VAL A 83 -2.20 -6.64 15.32
CA VAL A 83 -3.29 -5.86 14.72
C VAL A 83 -2.99 -5.52 13.29
N SER A 84 -4.06 -5.43 12.49
CA SER A 84 -3.98 -5.09 11.08
C SER A 84 -4.81 -3.86 10.74
N PRO A 85 -4.35 -2.64 11.06
CA PRO A 85 -5.11 -1.43 10.76
C PRO A 85 -5.22 -1.21 9.25
N VAL A 86 -6.37 -0.66 8.83
CA VAL A 86 -6.62 -0.22 7.46
C VAL A 86 -6.68 1.30 7.46
N PHE A 87 -5.80 1.94 6.69
CA PHE A 87 -5.77 3.37 6.50
C PHE A 87 -6.46 3.72 5.19
N PRO A 88 -7.64 4.38 5.22
CA PRO A 88 -8.28 4.86 4.01
C PRO A 88 -7.45 5.99 3.41
N THR A 89 -7.38 6.02 2.08
CA THR A 89 -6.67 7.07 1.34
C THR A 89 -7.32 7.28 -0.03
N SER A 90 -6.98 8.38 -0.70
CA SER A 90 -7.51 8.74 -2.03
C SER A 90 -6.38 9.22 -2.94
N GLU A 91 -5.21 8.61 -2.82
CA GLU A 91 -4.00 9.05 -3.49
C GLU A 91 -3.98 8.60 -4.95
N PRO A 92 -3.76 9.52 -5.91
CA PRO A 92 -3.60 9.15 -7.31
C PRO A 92 -2.27 8.42 -7.50
N VAL A 93 -2.32 7.29 -8.19
CA VAL A 93 -1.15 6.45 -8.47
C VAL A 93 -1.03 6.18 -9.96
N ILE A 94 0.20 6.08 -10.46
CA ILE A 94 0.52 5.82 -11.87
C ILE A 94 1.09 4.41 -12.02
N LYS A 95 0.67 3.71 -13.08
CA LYS A 95 1.25 2.41 -13.46
C LYS A 95 2.79 2.53 -13.55
N ASN A 96 3.47 1.52 -13.01
CA ASN A 96 4.92 1.43 -12.90
C ASN A 96 5.59 2.47 -11.99
N GLU A 97 4.83 3.24 -11.19
CA GLU A 97 5.45 3.98 -10.09
C GLU A 97 5.83 3.04 -8.94
N HIS A 98 6.83 3.43 -8.15
CA HIS A 98 7.24 2.65 -6.98
C HIS A 98 6.30 2.94 -5.80
N LEU A 99 5.59 1.91 -5.36
CA LEU A 99 4.99 1.85 -4.04
C LEU A 99 6.06 1.33 -3.10
N TRP A 100 6.28 1.98 -1.95
CA TRP A 100 7.31 1.58 -1.02
C TRP A 100 6.78 1.44 0.40
N ALA A 101 7.36 0.50 1.14
CA ALA A 101 7.19 0.38 2.58
C ALA A 101 8.56 0.48 3.24
N GLU A 102 8.68 1.36 4.23
CA GLU A 102 9.85 1.45 5.08
C GLU A 102 9.55 0.77 6.41
N ILE A 103 10.38 -0.22 6.76
CA ILE A 103 10.24 -1.03 7.97
C ILE A 103 11.51 -0.87 8.79
N ARG A 104 11.38 -0.55 10.08
CA ARG A 104 12.48 -0.49 11.04
C ARG A 104 12.15 -1.40 12.20
N ASN A 105 12.97 -2.42 12.42
CA ASN A 105 12.83 -3.31 13.54
C ASN A 105 13.75 -2.84 14.67
N GLY A 106 13.17 -2.43 15.79
CA GLY A 106 13.89 -2.11 17.03
C GLY A 106 14.14 -3.31 17.93
N ASP A 107 13.57 -4.48 17.61
CA ASP A 107 13.76 -5.73 18.34
C ASP A 107 15.04 -6.47 17.89
N ILE A 108 15.55 -7.38 18.71
CA ILE A 108 16.62 -8.32 18.38
C ILE A 108 16.11 -9.53 17.59
N LEU A 109 14.81 -9.83 17.68
CA LEU A 109 14.18 -10.95 16.95
C LEU A 109 13.64 -10.48 15.60
N PRO A 110 13.60 -11.38 14.59
CA PRO A 110 13.01 -11.06 13.30
C PRO A 110 11.49 -10.98 13.38
N HIS A 111 10.90 -10.09 12.56
CA HIS A 111 9.45 -9.90 12.46
C HIS A 111 8.99 -9.93 11.00
N PHE A 112 7.89 -10.61 10.72
CA PHE A 112 7.29 -10.63 9.39
C PHE A 112 6.23 -9.55 9.26
N ILE A 113 6.51 -8.52 8.45
CA ILE A 113 5.60 -7.40 8.22
C ILE A 113 5.03 -7.48 6.81
N SER A 114 3.74 -7.21 6.68
CA SER A 114 3.08 -7.05 5.39
C SER A 114 2.33 -5.73 5.31
N VAL A 115 2.50 -5.02 4.19
CA VAL A 115 1.76 -3.82 3.84
C VAL A 115 1.06 -4.08 2.51
N ILE A 116 -0.25 -3.88 2.46
CA ILE A 116 -1.06 -4.16 1.27
C ILE A 116 -1.71 -2.86 0.82
N ALA A 117 -1.29 -2.36 -0.34
CA ALA A 117 -1.94 -1.23 -1.00
C ALA A 117 -3.08 -1.74 -1.88
N THR A 118 -4.28 -1.19 -1.74
CA THR A 118 -5.44 -1.47 -2.58
C THR A 118 -5.67 -0.32 -3.53
N ILE A 119 -5.77 -0.61 -4.83
CA ILE A 119 -5.81 0.37 -5.90
C ILE A 119 -6.96 0.03 -6.83
N ILE A 120 -7.78 1.05 -7.14
CA ILE A 120 -8.85 0.98 -8.11
C ILE A 120 -8.48 1.84 -9.30
N GLY A 121 -8.52 1.29 -10.51
CA GLY A 121 -8.26 2.07 -11.71
C GLY A 121 -8.46 1.25 -12.97
N ARG A 122 -7.89 1.70 -14.08
CA ARG A 122 -8.11 1.04 -15.37
C ARG A 122 -6.98 0.06 -15.64
N GLY A 123 -7.32 -1.20 -15.93
CA GLY A 123 -6.39 -2.12 -16.57
C GLY A 123 -6.07 -1.60 -17.98
N SER A 124 -4.79 -1.49 -18.29
CA SER A 124 -4.33 -1.35 -19.68
C SER A 124 -4.10 -2.74 -20.26
#